data_AF-A0A074JH58-F1
#
_entry.id   AF-A0A074JH58-F1
#
_cell.length_a   1.000
_cell.length_b   1.000
_cell.length_c   1.000
_cell.angle_alpha   90.00
_cell.angle_beta   90.00
_cell.angle_gamma   90.00
#
_symmetry.space_group_name_H-M   'P 1'
#
loop_
_entity.id
_entity.type
_entity.pdbx_description
1 polymer ?
#
loop_
_entity_poly.entity_id
_entity_poly.type
_entity_poly.pdbx_seq_one_letter_code
_entity_poly.pdbx_strand_id
1 'polypeptide(L)'
;MNLFLAFALVICVAVGGWLSKYEWAKLLAFIPIGMLVPAFYMTGTSCGAGFIMRFFSDVGSCTNGYAPRQMFAATYVLALVPVATAAIAIKLIRMAMAARKG
;
A
#
# COMPACT_ATOMS: atom_id res chain seq x y z
N MET A 1 17.21 -4.96 -4.76
CA MET A 1 16.23 -3.85 -4.62
C MET A 1 14.97 -4.06 -5.46
N ASN A 2 15.10 -4.43 -6.75
CA ASN A 2 13.96 -4.60 -7.66
C ASN A 2 12.90 -5.63 -7.23
N LEU A 3 13.31 -6.75 -6.63
CA LEU A 3 12.38 -7.80 -6.20
C LEU A 3 11.43 -7.33 -5.07
N PHE A 4 11.95 -6.53 -4.13
CA PHE A 4 11.17 -5.99 -3.01
C PHE A 4 10.12 -4.98 -3.49
N LEU A 5 10.50 -4.10 -4.43
CA LEU A 5 9.58 -3.13 -5.04
C LEU A 5 8.52 -3.84 -5.89
N ALA A 6 8.89 -4.88 -6.62
CA ALA A 6 7.94 -5.68 -7.38
C ALA A 6 6.91 -6.35 -6.46
N PHE A 7 7.34 -6.91 -5.32
CA PHE A 7 6.43 -7.51 -4.36
C PHE A 7 5.53 -6.46 -3.68
N ALA A 8 6.07 -5.28 -3.35
CA ALA A 8 5.28 -4.17 -2.84
C ALA A 8 4.19 -3.73 -3.84
N LEU A 9 4.50 -3.73 -5.15
CA LEU A 9 3.54 -3.45 -6.20
C LEU A 9 2.45 -4.52 -6.26
N VAL A 10 2.82 -5.81 -6.16
CA VAL A 10 1.84 -6.92 -6.08
C VAL A 10 0.90 -6.73 -4.89
N ILE A 11 1.42 -6.34 -3.72
CA ILE A 11 0.59 -6.03 -2.54
C ILE A 11 -0.36 -4.87 -2.85
N CYS A 12 0.12 -3.78 -3.46
CA CYS A 12 -0.73 -2.64 -3.82
C CYS A 12 -1.86 -3.05 -4.77
N VAL A 13 -1.57 -3.89 -5.77
CA VAL A 13 -2.56 -4.40 -6.72
C VAL A 13 -3.56 -5.33 -6.04
N ALA A 14 -3.11 -6.21 -5.14
CA ALA A 14 -4.00 -7.09 -4.37
C ALA A 14 -4.97 -6.29 -3.49
N VAL A 15 -4.45 -5.28 -2.77
CA VAL A 15 -5.28 -4.35 -1.97
C VAL A 15 -6.26 -3.59 -2.87
N GLY A 16 -5.81 -3.05 -4.00
CA GLY A 16 -6.69 -2.39 -4.96
C GLY A 16 -7.78 -3.33 -5.50
N GLY A 17 -7.43 -4.58 -5.78
CA GLY A 17 -8.37 -5.62 -6.22
C GLY A 17 -9.39 -6.00 -5.16
N TRP A 18 -9.03 -5.93 -3.88
CA TRP A 18 -9.95 -6.08 -2.76
C TRP A 18 -10.87 -4.85 -2.63
N LEU A 19 -10.31 -3.63 -2.66
CA LEU A 19 -11.05 -2.37 -2.58
C LEU A 19 -12.06 -2.19 -3.72
N SER A 20 -11.73 -2.65 -4.93
CA SER A 20 -12.60 -2.57 -6.11
C SER A 20 -13.93 -3.32 -5.98
N LYS A 21 -14.12 -4.15 -4.94
CA LYS A 21 -15.39 -4.83 -4.64
C LYS A 21 -16.45 -3.90 -4.03
N TYR A 22 -16.03 -2.79 -3.42
CA TYR A 22 -16.92 -1.88 -2.72
C TYR A 22 -17.51 -0.81 -3.65
N GLU A 23 -18.59 -0.16 -3.19
CA GLU A 23 -19.18 1.04 -3.81
C GLU A 23 -18.15 2.17 -3.92
N TRP A 24 -18.37 3.14 -4.82
CA TRP A 24 -17.38 4.19 -5.10
C TRP A 24 -17.00 5.01 -3.86
N ALA A 25 -17.99 5.41 -3.07
CA ALA A 25 -17.76 6.13 -1.82
C ALA A 25 -16.93 5.32 -0.83
N LYS A 26 -17.30 4.06 -0.59
CA LYS A 26 -16.59 3.15 0.31
C LYS A 26 -15.17 2.87 -0.17
N LEU A 27 -14.99 2.63 -1.47
CA LEU A 27 -13.69 2.41 -2.09
C LEU A 27 -12.75 3.56 -1.77
N LEU A 28 -13.15 4.80 -2.09
CA LEU A 28 -12.32 5.98 -1.88
C LEU A 28 -12.02 6.21 -0.39
N ALA A 29 -13.02 6.01 0.47
CA ALA A 29 -12.86 6.12 1.92
C ALA A 29 -11.90 5.07 2.50
N PHE A 30 -11.81 3.88 1.91
CA PHE A 30 -10.94 2.79 2.38
C PHE A 30 -9.54 2.81 1.77
N ILE A 31 -9.22 3.68 0.80
CA ILE A 31 -7.86 3.79 0.23
C ILE A 31 -6.80 4.02 1.33
N PRO A 32 -6.95 5.02 2.24
CA PRO A 32 -5.98 5.25 3.32
C PRO A 32 -5.73 4.02 4.18
N ILE A 33 -6.81 3.28 4.49
CA ILE A 33 -6.73 2.04 5.28
C ILE A 33 -6.00 0.95 4.49
N GLY A 34 -6.30 0.81 3.19
CA GLY A 34 -5.64 -0.14 2.31
C GLY A 34 -4.14 0.11 2.15
N MET A 35 -3.72 1.38 2.14
CA MET A 35 -2.30 1.77 2.05
C MET A 35 -1.45 1.31 3.22
N LEU A 36 -2.06 1.00 4.38
CA LEU A 36 -1.32 0.50 5.54
C LEU A 36 -0.56 -0.79 5.20
N VAL A 37 -1.19 -1.72 4.49
CA VAL A 37 -0.59 -3.03 4.18
C VAL A 37 0.74 -2.91 3.42
N PRO A 38 0.80 -2.25 2.24
CA PRO A 38 2.08 -2.04 1.54
C PRO A 38 3.06 -1.15 2.33
N ALA A 39 2.57 -0.16 3.10
CA ALA A 39 3.44 0.68 3.93
C ALA A 39 4.15 -0.13 5.03
N PHE A 40 3.41 -1.02 5.71
CA PHE A 40 3.96 -1.94 6.71
C PHE A 40 5.00 -2.88 6.09
N TYR A 41 4.70 -3.44 4.91
CA TYR A 41 5.63 -4.31 4.21
C TYR A 41 6.93 -3.58 3.83
N MET A 42 6.82 -2.40 3.20
CA MET A 42 7.98 -1.62 2.78
C MET A 42 8.82 -1.18 3.98
N THR A 43 8.18 -0.69 5.05
CA THR A 43 8.88 -0.26 6.26
C THR A 43 9.53 -1.43 6.98
N GLY A 44 8.83 -2.56 7.13
CA GLY A 44 9.38 -3.77 7.74
C GLY A 44 10.57 -4.34 6.96
N THR A 45 10.56 -4.19 5.64
CA THR A 45 11.69 -4.58 4.78
C THR A 45 12.92 -3.69 5.00
N SER A 46 12.72 -2.39 5.22
CA SER A 46 13.83 -1.43 5.43
C SER A 46 14.30 -1.32 6.89
N CYS A 47 13.42 -1.54 7.86
CA CYS A 47 13.67 -1.29 9.28
C CYS A 47 13.64 -2.56 10.15
N GLY A 48 13.37 -3.72 9.54
CA GLY A 48 13.18 -5.00 10.22
C GLY A 48 11.74 -5.23 10.69
N ALA A 49 11.34 -6.50 10.87
CA ALA A 49 9.99 -6.88 11.27
C ALA A 49 9.56 -6.28 12.63
N GLY A 50 10.52 -5.98 13.51
CA GLY A 50 10.30 -5.35 14.81
C GLY A 50 10.19 -3.82 14.80
N PHE A 51 10.12 -3.16 13.63
CA PHE A 51 10.16 -1.69 13.56
C PHE A 51 9.04 -1.01 14.38
N ILE A 52 7.90 -1.69 14.57
CA ILE A 52 6.78 -1.21 15.38
C ILE A 52 7.19 -1.00 16.85
N MET A 53 8.01 -1.91 17.40
CA MET A 53 8.50 -1.78 18.77
C MET A 53 9.46 -0.60 18.95
N ARG A 54 10.04 -0.10 17.85
CA ARG A 54 10.93 1.06 17.83
C ARG A 54 10.28 2.25 17.11
N PHE A 55 8.97 2.26 16.93
CA PHE A 55 8.29 3.25 16.10
C PHE A 55 8.49 4.68 16.62
N PHE A 56 8.52 4.85 17.94
CA PHE A 56 8.77 6.15 18.59
C PHE A 56 10.24 6.39 18.95
N SER A 57 11.15 5.51 18.50
CA SER A 57 12.58 5.72 18.67
C SER A 57 13.10 6.66 17.59
N ASP A 58 13.83 7.70 17.99
CA ASP A 58 14.52 8.60 17.07
C ASP A 58 15.85 8.03 16.56
N VAL A 59 16.22 6.83 17.01
CA VAL A 59 17.43 6.14 16.54
C VAL A 59 17.21 5.65 15.11
N GLY A 60 18.09 6.06 14.19
CA GLY A 60 18.12 5.63 12.80
C GLY A 60 18.44 4.14 12.64
N SER A 61 17.44 3.29 12.86
CA SER A 61 17.58 1.83 12.86
C SER A 61 17.24 1.17 11.52
N CYS A 62 16.87 1.95 10.50
CA CYS A 62 16.58 1.45 9.17
C CYS A 62 17.86 1.39 8.32
N THR A 63 17.87 0.54 7.28
CA THR A 63 19.04 0.31 6.42
C THR A 63 19.60 1.55 5.73
N ASN A 64 18.82 2.62 5.68
CA ASN A 64 19.16 3.91 5.09
C ASN A 64 19.37 5.02 6.13
N GLY A 65 19.50 4.68 7.42
CA GLY A 65 19.83 5.60 8.51
C GLY A 65 18.67 6.46 9.02
N TYR A 66 17.47 6.34 8.45
CA TYR A 66 16.29 7.07 8.93
C TYR A 66 15.62 6.38 10.12
N ALA A 67 14.86 7.16 10.89
CA ALA A 67 14.03 6.64 11.97
C ALA A 67 12.83 5.86 11.41
N PRO A 68 12.36 4.78 12.09
CA PRO A 68 11.24 3.96 11.64
C PRO A 68 9.96 4.75 11.32
N ARG A 69 9.65 5.79 12.10
CA ARG A 69 8.49 6.65 11.89
C ARG A 69 8.57 7.44 10.59
N GLN A 70 9.75 7.99 10.26
CA GLN A 70 9.95 8.73 9.02
C GLN A 70 9.80 7.82 7.80
N MET A 71 10.36 6.61 7.91
CA MET A 71 10.26 5.59 6.88
C MET A 71 8.83 5.09 6.66
N PHE A 72 8.06 4.90 7.73
CA PHE A 72 6.65 4.54 7.62
C PHE A 72 5.82 5.64 6.97
N ALA A 73 6.02 6.90 7.36
CA ALA A 73 5.32 8.02 6.74
C ALA A 73 5.63 8.13 5.24
N ALA A 74 6.90 8.01 4.86
CA ALA A 74 7.31 8.06 3.46
C ALA A 74 6.71 6.91 2.64
N THR A 75 6.81 5.68 3.14
CA THR A 75 6.27 4.50 2.44
C THR A 75 4.75 4.51 2.36
N TYR A 76 4.06 5.06 3.38
CA TYR A 76 2.62 5.26 3.35
C TYR A 76 2.19 6.22 2.25
N VAL A 77 2.84 7.38 2.12
CA VAL A 77 2.53 8.34 1.04
C VAL A 77 2.84 7.72 -0.33
N LEU A 78 3.95 7.00 -0.46
CA LEU A 78 4.34 6.32 -1.70
C LEU A 78 3.33 5.24 -2.13
N ALA A 79 2.64 4.60 -1.18
CA ALA A 79 1.64 3.59 -1.47
C ALA A 79 0.33 4.16 -2.05
N LEU A 80 0.08 5.47 -1.93
CA LEU A 80 -1.18 6.10 -2.36
C LEU A 80 -1.45 5.86 -3.84
N VAL A 81 -0.50 6.28 -4.69
CA VAL A 81 -0.64 6.23 -6.15
C VAL A 81 -0.89 4.79 -6.63
N PRO A 82 -0.05 3.78 -6.31
CA PRO A 82 -0.26 2.43 -6.81
C PRO A 82 -1.54 1.77 -6.26
N VAL A 83 -1.92 2.00 -4.99
CA VAL A 83 -3.16 1.44 -4.43
C VAL A 83 -4.40 2.08 -5.07
N ALA A 84 -4.43 3.41 -5.17
CA ALA A 84 -5.57 4.13 -5.75
C ALA A 84 -5.75 3.79 -7.24
N THR A 85 -4.66 3.83 -8.01
CA THR A 85 -4.69 3.49 -9.45
C THR A 85 -5.13 2.05 -9.66
N ALA A 86 -4.60 1.08 -8.91
CA ALA A 86 -5.03 -0.31 -9.00
C ALA A 86 -6.51 -0.48 -8.63
N ALA A 87 -6.98 0.14 -7.54
CA ALA A 87 -8.37 0.05 -7.10
C ALA A 87 -9.34 0.58 -8.17
N ILE A 88 -9.04 1.76 -8.72
CA ILE A 88 -9.86 2.41 -9.74
C ILE A 88 -9.83 1.60 -11.05
N ALA A 89 -8.64 1.23 -11.53
CA ALA A 89 -8.49 0.49 -12.78
C ALA A 89 -9.22 -0.86 -12.73
N ILE A 90 -9.04 -1.64 -11.66
CA ILE A 90 -9.72 -2.94 -11.52
C ILE A 90 -11.23 -2.77 -11.43
N LYS A 91 -11.71 -1.71 -10.74
CA LYS A 91 -13.15 -1.44 -10.67
C LYS A 91 -13.74 -1.09 -12.03
N LEU A 92 -13.08 -0.21 -12.79
CA LEU A 92 -13.49 0.13 -14.15
C LEU A 92 -13.54 -1.11 -15.06
N ILE A 93 -12.52 -1.97 -14.99
CA ILE A 93 -12.47 -3.24 -15.73
C ILE A 93 -13.65 -4.14 -15.35
N ARG A 94 -13.96 -4.29 -14.05
CA ARG A 94 -15.10 -5.09 -13.59
C ARG A 94 -16.44 -4.55 -14.12
N MET A 95 -16.63 -3.24 -14.07
CA MET A 95 -17.86 -2.61 -14.59
C MET A 95 -17.97 -2.80 -16.11
N ALA A 96 -16.87 -2.62 -16.85
CA ALA A 96 -16.85 -2.85 -18.30
C ALA A 96 -17.15 -4.31 -18.67
N MET A 97 -16.62 -5.27 -17.92
CA MET A 97 -16.92 -6.69 -18.12
C MET A 97 -18.39 -7.03 -17.80
N ALA A 98 -18.97 -6.42 -16.77
CA ALA A 98 -20.38 -6.59 -16.44
C ALA A 98 -21.28 -6.02 -17.54
N ALA A 99 -20.96 -4.83 -18.05
CA ALA A 99 -21.69 -4.18 -19.13
C ALA A 99 -21.63 -4.94 -20.47
N ARG A 100 -20.60 -5.77 -20.71
CA ARG A 100 -20.50 -6.61 -21.90
C ARG A 100 -21.25 -7.94 -21.80
N LYS A 101 -21.68 -8.33 -20.60
CA LYS A 101 -22.38 -9.60 -20.34
C LYS A 101 -23.88 -9.44 -20.17
N GLY A 102 -24.37 -8.21 -19.98
CA GLY A 102 -25.79 -7.86 -20.06
C GLY A 102 -26.14 -7.42 -21.47
#